data_AF-A1A3G6-F1
#
_entry.id   AF-A1A3G6-F1
#
_cell.length_a   1.000
_cell.length_b   1.000
_cell.length_c   1.000
_cell.angle_alpha   90.00
_cell.angle_beta   90.00
_cell.angle_gamma   90.00
#
_symmetry.space_group_name_H-M   'P 1'
#
loop_
_entity.id
_entity.type
_entity.pdbx_description
1 polymer ?
#
loop_
_entity_poly.entity_id
_entity_poly.type
_entity_poly.pdbx_seq_one_letter_code
_entity_poly.pdbx_strand_id
1 'polypeptide(L)'
;MKSAGTLIYSIGIFEGANPEQQSFGNRENDQANQFMHAVSSNYPNATAYDKANWVTGGNLGYYKATNSADDLTKIFDDIQKEITTGSAYSGVSIVDELSEYAQVDGVVWNMASMRNFGGATYCRVTGGVTLNVTNLPSGATPPVLERDYTLWYSDAGNGKIRVEFAGDYELLHNATYTLSYGIVPTDSAYARVNTVDGGINYDATGDAGTGTTSAGKPGFRSNASAQVCYTFDKQSACAAYQHPVLQVPSANVVVTKHWEGGMPASGTTLRIDFMQGGASKLGKDLSEDDELPTGEWQYTFRGVMAGDYTVTEGNIAGYHAKGNVTSVPISITRADMWSAFDKGQTATYEASFTNVKETVAVLPLSGASEGRTWLVVAGVTALVLLLAGIVGLALIGRGRP
;
A
#
# COMPACT_ATOMS: atom_id res chain seq x y z
N MET A 1 11.67 2.08 48.63
CA MET A 1 10.36 1.75 48.04
C MET A 1 10.15 2.49 46.72
N LYS A 2 10.01 3.82 46.73
CA LYS A 2 9.81 4.61 45.49
C LYS A 2 10.92 4.42 44.44
N SER A 3 12.19 4.43 44.87
CA SER A 3 13.34 4.17 44.00
C SER A 3 13.36 2.78 43.35
N ALA A 4 12.58 1.83 43.88
CA ALA A 4 12.39 0.49 43.32
C ALA A 4 11.15 0.40 42.41
N GLY A 5 10.51 1.53 42.08
CA GLY A 5 9.33 1.58 41.20
C GLY A 5 8.00 1.22 41.88
N THR A 6 7.97 1.09 43.21
CA THR A 6 6.73 0.76 43.94
C THR A 6 5.75 1.95 43.92
N LEU A 7 4.51 1.70 43.49
CA LEU A 7 3.39 2.64 43.66
C LEU A 7 2.97 2.67 45.15
N ILE A 8 2.90 3.86 45.73
CA ILE A 8 2.55 4.09 47.15
C ILE A 8 1.31 4.96 47.22
N TYR A 9 0.23 4.40 47.75
CA TYR A 9 -0.95 5.17 48.15
C TYR A 9 -0.84 5.54 49.62
N SER A 10 -1.24 6.75 49.98
CA SER A 10 -1.36 7.20 51.37
C SER A 10 -2.82 7.60 51.66
N ILE A 11 -3.34 7.24 52.84
CA ILE A 11 -4.73 7.53 53.23
C ILE A 11 -4.72 8.29 54.55
N GLY A 12 -5.19 9.53 54.53
CA GLY A 12 -5.26 10.41 55.70
C GLY A 12 -6.55 10.19 56.46
N ILE A 13 -6.44 9.70 57.69
CA ILE A 13 -7.56 9.53 58.63
C ILE A 13 -7.27 10.37 59.87
N PHE A 14 -7.28 11.70 59.68
CA PHE A 14 -7.04 12.69 60.73
C PHE A 14 -7.80 13.99 60.43
N GLU A 15 -8.04 14.80 61.46
CA GLU A 15 -8.74 16.07 61.33
C GLU A 15 -7.94 17.04 60.45
N GLY A 16 -8.59 17.57 59.40
CA GLY A 16 -7.94 18.46 58.44
C GLY A 16 -7.13 17.75 57.34
N ALA A 17 -7.24 16.43 57.20
CA ALA A 17 -6.70 15.70 56.06
C ALA A 17 -7.29 16.24 54.74
N ASN A 18 -6.42 16.72 53.84
CA ASN A 18 -6.81 17.41 52.61
C ASN A 18 -5.85 17.07 51.46
N PRO A 19 -6.21 16.12 50.58
CA PRO A 19 -5.42 15.76 49.42
C PRO A 19 -5.23 16.88 48.38
N GLU A 20 -6.10 17.89 48.38
CA GLU A 20 -6.00 19.01 47.44
C GLU A 20 -5.05 20.11 47.93
N GLN A 21 -4.51 19.99 49.14
CA GLN A 21 -3.63 21.00 49.72
C GLN A 21 -2.26 21.04 49.01
N GLN A 22 -1.96 22.15 48.34
CA GLN A 22 -0.67 22.36 47.65
C GLN A 22 0.27 23.35 48.35
N SER A 23 -0.21 24.02 49.41
CA SER A 23 0.53 25.00 50.20
C SER A 23 0.53 24.57 51.66
N PHE A 24 1.71 24.49 52.27
CA PHE A 24 1.89 23.93 53.61
C PHE A 24 2.51 25.00 54.51
N GLY A 25 1.77 25.41 55.54
CA GLY A 25 2.25 26.28 56.60
C GLY A 25 2.83 25.49 57.79
N ASN A 26 2.96 26.18 58.92
CA ASN A 26 3.50 25.60 60.15
C ASN A 26 2.43 24.99 61.07
N ARG A 27 1.18 24.88 60.60
CA ARG A 27 0.12 24.23 61.39
C ARG A 27 0.30 22.72 61.34
N GLU A 28 -0.13 22.04 62.40
CA GLU A 28 0.02 20.59 62.54
C GLU A 28 -0.63 19.82 61.38
N ASN A 29 -1.84 20.22 60.98
CA ASN A 29 -2.55 19.62 59.84
C ASN A 29 -1.86 19.91 58.49
N ASP A 30 -1.25 21.08 58.32
CA ASP A 30 -0.49 21.41 57.11
C ASP A 30 0.73 20.49 56.99
N GLN A 31 1.46 20.29 58.09
CA GLN A 31 2.62 19.39 58.14
C GLN A 31 2.22 17.93 57.92
N ALA A 32 1.07 17.51 58.47
CA ALA A 32 0.53 16.18 58.24
C ALA A 32 0.17 15.96 56.75
N ASN A 33 -0.56 16.90 56.12
CA ASN A 33 -0.86 16.82 54.68
C ASN A 33 0.40 16.83 53.83
N GLN A 34 1.38 17.67 54.18
CA GLN A 34 2.68 17.72 53.52
C GLN A 34 3.39 16.35 53.58
N PHE A 35 3.43 15.73 54.76
CA PHE A 35 3.98 14.39 54.94
C PHE A 35 3.25 13.35 54.08
N MET A 36 1.92 13.36 54.05
CA MET A 36 1.14 12.40 53.27
C MET A 36 1.38 12.52 51.75
N HIS A 37 1.53 13.75 51.24
CA HIS A 37 1.96 13.99 49.86
C HIS A 37 3.37 13.45 49.62
N ALA A 38 4.32 13.75 50.50
CA ALA A 38 5.70 13.31 50.36
C ALA A 38 5.88 11.79 50.42
N VAL A 39 5.03 11.06 51.14
CA VAL A 39 5.09 9.60 51.24
C VAL A 39 4.43 8.91 50.05
N SER A 40 3.34 9.46 49.52
CA SER A 40 2.63 8.89 48.37
C SER A 40 3.40 9.03 47.05
N SER A 41 3.03 8.25 46.04
CA SER A 41 3.58 8.34 44.69
C SER A 41 3.23 9.63 43.93
N ASN A 42 2.50 10.57 44.56
CA ASN A 42 2.34 11.94 44.09
C ASN A 42 3.69 12.61 43.79
N TYR A 43 4.68 12.34 44.65
CA TYR A 43 6.05 12.84 44.51
C TYR A 43 7.02 11.64 44.55
N PRO A 44 7.24 10.96 43.41
CA PRO A 44 8.02 9.72 43.36
C PRO A 44 9.49 9.90 43.75
N ASN A 45 10.01 11.12 43.63
CA ASN A 45 11.40 11.46 43.95
C ASN A 45 11.57 12.13 45.34
N ALA A 46 10.48 12.28 46.10
CA ALA A 46 10.57 12.85 47.44
C ALA A 46 11.43 11.99 48.36
N THR A 47 12.49 12.59 48.91
CA THR A 47 13.41 11.97 49.88
C THR A 47 13.14 12.41 51.31
N ALA A 48 12.40 13.51 51.48
CA ALA A 48 11.96 14.05 52.77
C ALA A 48 10.59 14.71 52.63
N TYR A 49 9.91 14.97 53.76
CA TYR A 49 8.59 15.63 53.74
C TYR A 49 8.67 17.11 53.38
N ASP A 50 9.80 17.77 53.63
CA ASP A 50 10.02 19.15 53.20
C ASP A 50 9.90 19.26 51.67
N LYS A 51 9.02 20.16 51.21
CA LYS A 51 8.67 20.36 49.79
C LYS A 51 9.88 20.69 48.92
N ALA A 52 10.94 21.27 49.50
CA ALA A 52 12.20 21.52 48.81
C ALA A 52 12.87 20.24 48.27
N ASN A 53 12.51 19.07 48.82
CA ASN A 53 13.11 17.76 48.49
C ASN A 53 12.24 16.89 47.58
N TRP A 54 11.14 17.41 47.03
CA TRP A 54 10.19 16.61 46.23
C TRP A 54 10.59 16.47 44.76
N VAL A 55 11.43 17.39 44.26
CA VAL A 55 11.97 17.44 42.89
C VAL A 55 10.87 17.50 41.82
N THR A 56 10.36 16.35 41.38
CA THR A 56 9.38 16.20 40.30
C THR A 56 8.18 15.42 40.82
N GLY A 57 6.98 15.96 40.61
CA GLY A 57 5.72 15.35 41.01
C GLY A 57 4.57 16.36 41.04
N GLY A 58 3.40 15.94 41.50
CA GLY A 58 2.20 16.75 41.63
C GLY A 58 1.11 16.02 42.40
N ASN A 59 -0.07 16.60 42.55
CA ASN A 59 -1.21 15.85 43.08
C ASN A 59 -1.73 14.85 42.04
N LEU A 60 -1.12 13.68 41.99
CA LEU A 60 -1.45 12.57 41.08
C LEU A 60 -2.50 11.63 41.66
N GLY A 61 -3.22 12.03 42.72
CA GLY A 61 -4.30 11.25 43.32
C GLY A 61 -3.87 10.07 44.21
N TYR A 62 -2.57 9.90 44.49
CA TYR A 62 -2.05 8.84 45.35
C TYR A 62 -2.19 9.13 46.85
N TYR A 63 -2.44 10.39 47.24
CA TYR A 63 -2.89 10.75 48.58
C TYR A 63 -4.41 10.86 48.56
N LYS A 64 -5.09 10.11 49.43
CA LYS A 64 -6.55 10.14 49.63
C LYS A 64 -6.85 10.48 51.09
N ALA A 65 -8.03 10.97 51.40
CA ALA A 65 -8.44 11.24 52.79
C ALA A 65 -9.90 10.88 53.02
N THR A 66 -10.21 10.50 54.26
CA THR A 66 -11.58 10.21 54.69
C THR A 66 -11.71 10.36 56.21
N ASN A 67 -12.92 10.67 56.68
CA ASN A 67 -13.31 10.63 58.09
C ASN A 67 -14.46 9.63 58.35
N SER A 68 -14.79 8.79 57.37
CA SER A 68 -15.89 7.81 57.41
C SER A 68 -15.39 6.41 57.10
N ALA A 69 -15.86 5.42 57.86
CA ALA A 69 -15.55 4.01 57.63
C ALA A 69 -16.10 3.50 56.28
N ASP A 70 -17.26 4.00 55.85
CA ASP A 70 -17.86 3.64 54.57
C ASP A 70 -17.02 4.15 53.40
N ASP A 71 -16.50 5.38 53.51
CA ASP A 71 -15.65 5.96 52.48
C ASP A 71 -14.23 5.36 52.49
N LEU A 72 -13.75 4.88 53.65
CA LEU A 72 -12.51 4.10 53.72
C LEU A 72 -12.62 2.78 52.95
N THR A 73 -13.76 2.09 53.07
CA THR A 73 -14.02 0.87 52.32
C THR A 73 -13.99 1.13 50.82
N LYS A 74 -14.66 2.19 50.36
CA LYS A 74 -14.63 2.62 48.95
C LYS A 74 -13.21 2.95 48.46
N ILE A 75 -12.41 3.64 49.28
CA ILE A 75 -11.02 3.95 48.92
C ILE A 75 -10.20 2.67 48.69
N PHE A 76 -10.37 1.65 49.53
CA PHE A 76 -9.69 0.37 49.36
C PHE A 76 -10.20 -0.40 48.15
N ASP A 77 -11.51 -0.39 47.89
CA ASP A 77 -12.11 -1.00 46.71
C ASP A 77 -11.61 -0.34 45.43
N ASP A 78 -11.53 1.00 45.41
CA ASP A 78 -11.00 1.77 44.27
C ASP A 78 -9.51 1.47 44.02
N ILE A 79 -8.70 1.37 45.07
CA ILE A 79 -7.27 0.99 44.95
C ILE A 79 -7.15 -0.45 44.46
N GLN A 80 -7.94 -1.39 45.00
CA GLN A 80 -7.97 -2.75 44.49
C GLN A 80 -8.40 -2.79 43.03
N LYS A 81 -9.43 -2.03 42.65
CA LYS A 81 -9.88 -1.92 41.27
C LYS A 81 -8.77 -1.35 40.38
N GLU A 82 -8.12 -0.26 40.77
CA GLU A 82 -6.98 0.32 40.04
C GLU A 82 -5.84 -0.69 39.84
N ILE A 83 -5.54 -1.51 40.85
CA ILE A 83 -4.52 -2.57 40.80
C ILE A 83 -4.97 -3.79 39.97
N THR A 84 -6.26 -4.16 40.01
CA THR A 84 -6.79 -5.38 39.38
C THR A 84 -7.32 -5.16 37.96
N THR A 85 -7.82 -3.97 37.65
CA THR A 85 -8.36 -3.59 36.34
C THR A 85 -7.42 -2.66 35.57
N GLY A 86 -6.45 -2.00 36.22
CA GLY A 86 -5.77 -0.85 35.62
C GLY A 86 -6.76 0.29 35.34
N SER A 87 -6.30 1.53 35.38
CA SER A 87 -7.11 2.69 35.04
C SER A 87 -7.71 2.53 33.63
N ALA A 88 -9.03 2.51 33.51
CA ALA A 88 -9.69 2.20 32.24
C ALA A 88 -9.83 3.44 31.35
N TYR A 89 -9.47 3.29 30.09
CA TYR A 89 -9.67 4.33 29.09
C TYR A 89 -11.15 4.42 28.71
N SER A 90 -11.74 5.62 28.71
CA SER A 90 -13.13 5.84 28.32
C SER A 90 -13.24 6.99 27.32
N GLY A 91 -14.43 7.19 26.74
CA GLY A 91 -14.65 8.21 25.71
C GLY A 91 -13.71 8.03 24.50
N VAL A 92 -13.43 6.77 24.16
CA VAL A 92 -12.44 6.43 23.14
C VAL A 92 -13.04 6.59 21.74
N SER A 93 -12.30 7.23 20.84
CA SER A 93 -12.60 7.24 19.41
C SER A 93 -11.34 7.07 18.59
N ILE A 94 -11.42 6.28 17.52
CA ILE A 94 -10.35 6.18 16.52
C ILE A 94 -10.90 6.75 15.23
N VAL A 95 -10.11 7.61 14.58
CA VAL A 95 -10.41 8.20 13.28
C VAL A 95 -9.25 7.92 12.36
N ASP A 96 -9.54 7.42 11.17
CA ASP A 96 -8.61 7.27 10.06
C ASP A 96 -9.18 8.02 8.84
N GLU A 97 -8.46 9.02 8.37
CA GLU A 97 -8.76 9.78 7.16
C GLU A 97 -7.85 9.31 6.04
N LEU A 98 -8.45 8.80 4.97
CA LEU A 98 -7.73 8.28 3.81
C LEU A 98 -6.99 9.39 3.06
N SER A 99 -5.89 9.01 2.41
CA SER A 99 -5.21 9.90 1.48
C SER A 99 -5.97 9.98 0.14
N GLU A 100 -5.56 10.89 -0.73
CA GLU A 100 -6.09 10.97 -2.10
C GLU A 100 -5.77 9.73 -2.96
N TYR A 101 -4.88 8.84 -2.49
CA TYR A 101 -4.45 7.64 -3.19
C TYR A 101 -5.20 6.38 -2.76
N ALA A 102 -6.02 6.45 -1.71
CA ALA A 102 -6.78 5.33 -1.19
C ALA A 102 -8.27 5.64 -1.18
N GLN A 103 -9.08 4.62 -1.47
CA GLN A 103 -10.52 4.65 -1.24
C GLN A 103 -10.94 3.37 -0.52
N VAL A 104 -12.01 3.43 0.25
CA VAL A 104 -12.57 2.25 0.92
C VAL A 104 -13.02 1.19 -0.08
N ASP A 105 -12.85 -0.07 0.30
CA ASP A 105 -13.31 -1.23 -0.47
C ASP A 105 -14.27 -2.07 0.39
N GLY A 106 -15.46 -2.35 -0.15
CA GLY A 106 -16.49 -3.16 0.51
C GLY A 106 -17.19 -2.53 1.72
N VAL A 107 -16.91 -1.26 2.06
CA VAL A 107 -17.61 -0.56 3.16
C VAL A 107 -19.04 -0.24 2.73
N VAL A 108 -20.01 -0.59 3.57
CA VAL A 108 -21.43 -0.34 3.35
C VAL A 108 -21.95 0.53 4.49
N TRP A 109 -22.73 1.57 4.18
CA TRP A 109 -23.24 2.53 5.16
C TRP A 109 -24.70 2.91 4.91
N ASN A 110 -25.34 3.44 5.94
CA ASN A 110 -26.74 3.85 5.92
C ASN A 110 -26.89 5.37 6.06
N MET A 111 -27.31 6.03 4.99
CA MET A 111 -27.55 7.49 4.96
C MET A 111 -28.72 7.95 5.85
N ALA A 112 -29.59 7.04 6.31
CA ALA A 112 -30.66 7.40 7.25
C ALA A 112 -30.15 7.59 8.69
N SER A 113 -28.93 7.17 9.00
CA SER A 113 -28.32 7.26 10.33
C SER A 113 -27.09 8.15 10.27
N MET A 114 -27.32 9.47 10.30
CA MET A 114 -26.27 10.47 10.20
C MET A 114 -25.91 11.07 11.57
N ARG A 115 -24.63 11.36 11.77
CA ARG A 115 -24.12 12.10 12.93
C ARG A 115 -22.97 13.01 12.51
N ASN A 116 -22.90 14.20 13.10
CA ASN A 116 -21.82 15.14 12.84
C ASN A 116 -20.71 15.00 13.89
N PHE A 117 -19.47 14.89 13.42
CA PHE A 117 -18.27 14.90 14.25
C PHE A 117 -17.25 15.86 13.65
N GLY A 118 -16.76 16.83 14.42
CA GLY A 118 -15.68 17.72 13.98
C GLY A 118 -15.96 18.45 12.66
N GLY A 119 -17.22 18.76 12.36
CA GLY A 119 -17.63 19.44 11.12
C GLY A 119 -17.85 18.53 9.91
N ALA A 120 -17.65 17.22 10.03
CA ALA A 120 -17.95 16.25 8.97
C ALA A 120 -19.19 15.41 9.32
N THR A 121 -20.00 15.13 8.30
CA THR A 121 -21.16 14.23 8.40
C THR A 121 -20.69 12.79 8.24
N TYR A 122 -21.03 11.94 9.20
CA TYR A 122 -20.80 10.51 9.14
C TYR A 122 -22.12 9.76 9.03
N CYS A 123 -22.13 8.72 8.22
CA CYS A 123 -23.18 7.72 8.13
C CYS A 123 -22.78 6.47 8.90
N ARG A 124 -23.77 5.80 9.47
CA ARG A 124 -23.54 4.55 10.21
C ARG A 124 -23.10 3.43 9.27
N VAL A 125 -22.04 2.71 9.63
CA VAL A 125 -21.55 1.56 8.88
C VAL A 125 -22.41 0.33 9.17
N THR A 126 -22.74 -0.43 8.13
CA THR A 126 -23.51 -1.67 8.19
C THR A 126 -22.75 -2.88 7.64
N GLY A 127 -21.60 -2.68 7.01
CA GLY A 127 -20.73 -3.75 6.50
C GLY A 127 -19.35 -3.26 6.08
N GLY A 128 -18.40 -4.19 5.93
CA GLY A 128 -17.04 -3.92 5.42
C GLY A 128 -16.04 -3.34 6.43
N VAL A 129 -16.48 -2.98 7.63
CA VAL A 129 -15.61 -2.54 8.74
C VAL A 129 -15.86 -3.45 9.94
N THR A 130 -14.79 -3.90 10.58
CA THR A 130 -14.85 -4.75 11.77
C THR A 130 -14.00 -4.19 12.90
N LEU A 131 -14.44 -4.42 14.14
CA LEU A 131 -13.67 -4.19 15.34
C LEU A 131 -13.42 -5.54 15.99
N ASN A 132 -12.18 -6.02 15.97
CA ASN A 132 -11.79 -7.26 16.63
C ASN A 132 -11.11 -6.96 17.96
N VAL A 133 -11.44 -7.73 19.00
CA VAL A 133 -10.85 -7.56 20.34
C VAL A 133 -10.18 -8.84 20.76
N THR A 134 -8.89 -8.74 21.06
CA THR A 134 -8.03 -9.86 21.50
C THR A 134 -7.42 -9.58 22.86
N ASN A 135 -6.75 -10.56 23.47
CA ASN A 135 -6.14 -10.44 24.80
C ASN A 135 -7.13 -10.03 25.90
N LEU A 136 -8.38 -10.49 25.80
CA LEU A 136 -9.41 -10.21 26.79
C LEU A 136 -9.05 -10.84 28.15
N PRO A 137 -9.34 -10.15 29.27
CA PRO A 137 -9.27 -10.75 30.60
C PRO A 137 -10.14 -12.02 30.69
N SER A 138 -9.72 -12.97 31.52
CA SER A 138 -10.48 -14.20 31.73
C SER A 138 -11.91 -13.90 32.18
N GLY A 139 -12.90 -14.43 31.46
CA GLY A 139 -14.31 -14.23 31.74
C GLY A 139 -14.90 -12.91 31.21
N ALA A 140 -14.09 -12.03 30.61
CA ALA A 140 -14.59 -10.83 29.95
C ALA A 140 -15.21 -11.14 28.58
N THR A 141 -16.26 -10.41 28.23
CA THR A 141 -16.90 -10.47 26.91
C THR A 141 -16.41 -9.34 26.01
N PRO A 142 -16.26 -9.55 24.69
CA PRO A 142 -15.99 -8.47 23.75
C PRO A 142 -17.06 -7.36 23.80
N PRO A 143 -16.72 -6.12 23.41
CA PRO A 143 -17.70 -5.06 23.26
C PRO A 143 -18.77 -5.42 22.22
N VAL A 144 -19.98 -4.92 22.42
CA VAL A 144 -21.13 -5.17 21.55
C VAL A 144 -21.37 -3.97 20.64
N LEU A 145 -21.39 -4.20 19.33
CA LEU A 145 -21.73 -3.19 18.32
C LEU A 145 -23.11 -2.59 18.62
N GLU A 146 -23.24 -1.27 18.49
CA GLU A 146 -24.40 -0.42 18.81
C GLU A 146 -24.78 -0.27 20.29
N ARG A 147 -24.10 -1.00 21.18
CA ARG A 147 -24.25 -0.79 22.62
C ARG A 147 -23.01 -0.11 23.18
N ASP A 148 -21.86 -0.74 22.98
CA ASP A 148 -20.58 -0.30 23.54
C ASP A 148 -19.76 0.52 22.56
N TYR A 149 -20.02 0.37 21.25
CA TYR A 149 -19.37 1.15 20.21
C TYR A 149 -20.23 1.21 18.95
N THR A 150 -20.01 2.25 18.14
CA THR A 150 -20.63 2.41 16.82
C THR A 150 -19.56 2.70 15.78
N LEU A 151 -19.75 2.14 14.57
CA LEU A 151 -18.89 2.36 13.42
C LEU A 151 -19.50 3.38 12.47
N TRP A 152 -18.67 4.28 11.96
CA TRP A 152 -19.06 5.45 11.20
C TRP A 152 -18.15 5.62 9.99
N TYR A 153 -18.75 6.03 8.87
CA TYR A 153 -18.05 6.37 7.64
C TYR A 153 -18.50 7.73 7.13
N SER A 154 -17.56 8.56 6.70
CA SER A 154 -17.83 9.81 5.99
C SER A 154 -17.23 9.71 4.60
N ASP A 155 -17.99 10.06 3.57
CA ASP A 155 -17.51 10.21 2.18
C ASP A 155 -16.93 11.61 1.91
N ALA A 156 -16.87 12.47 2.94
CA ALA A 156 -16.27 13.79 2.81
C ALA A 156 -14.74 13.67 2.59
N GLY A 157 -14.22 14.47 1.65
CA GLY A 157 -12.81 14.41 1.27
C GLY A 157 -12.49 13.10 0.54
N ASN A 158 -11.48 12.36 1.02
CA ASN A 158 -11.10 11.06 0.46
C ASN A 158 -11.71 9.87 1.22
N GLY A 159 -12.58 10.15 2.20
CA GLY A 159 -13.18 9.13 3.06
C GLY A 159 -12.57 9.10 4.46
N LYS A 160 -13.42 8.91 5.48
CA LYS A 160 -13.01 8.78 6.88
C LYS A 160 -13.71 7.62 7.56
N ILE A 161 -12.95 6.75 8.19
CA ILE A 161 -13.46 5.68 9.05
C ILE A 161 -13.34 6.14 10.50
N ARG A 162 -14.41 5.94 11.27
CA ARG A 162 -14.42 6.23 12.71
C ARG A 162 -15.07 5.10 13.50
N VAL A 163 -14.43 4.70 14.59
CA VAL A 163 -15.10 3.97 15.68
C VAL A 163 -15.29 4.92 16.85
N GLU A 164 -16.48 4.91 17.42
CA GLU A 164 -16.86 5.69 18.60
C GLU A 164 -17.30 4.71 19.68
N PHE A 165 -16.56 4.61 20.79
CA PHE A 165 -17.01 3.85 21.96
C PHE A 165 -18.03 4.69 22.74
N ALA A 166 -18.99 4.02 23.38
CA ALA A 166 -19.97 4.67 24.26
C ALA A 166 -19.24 5.37 25.42
N GLY A 167 -19.76 6.53 25.85
CA GLY A 167 -19.08 7.36 26.85
C GLY A 167 -18.95 6.69 28.23
N ASP A 168 -19.84 5.75 28.53
CA ASP A 168 -19.86 4.91 29.72
C ASP A 168 -19.12 3.57 29.54
N TYR A 169 -18.60 3.29 28.34
CA TYR A 169 -17.78 2.11 28.09
C TYR A 169 -16.31 2.38 28.42
N GLU A 170 -15.79 1.57 29.33
CA GLU A 170 -14.40 1.53 29.73
C GLU A 170 -13.68 0.40 28.97
N LEU A 171 -12.58 0.72 28.27
CA LEU A 171 -11.78 -0.28 27.59
C LEU A 171 -11.21 -1.28 28.59
N LEU A 172 -11.29 -2.56 28.23
CA LEU A 172 -10.89 -3.66 29.08
C LEU A 172 -9.37 -3.73 29.24
N HIS A 173 -8.93 -4.04 30.45
CA HIS A 173 -7.52 -4.19 30.79
C HIS A 173 -6.82 -5.18 29.85
N ASN A 174 -5.63 -4.82 29.37
CA ASN A 174 -4.77 -5.67 28.56
C ASN A 174 -5.40 -6.14 27.23
N ALA A 175 -6.61 -5.69 26.89
CA ALA A 175 -7.27 -6.02 25.64
C ALA A 175 -6.70 -5.19 24.48
N THR A 176 -6.64 -5.80 23.31
CA THR A 176 -6.19 -5.16 22.07
C THR A 176 -7.37 -5.02 21.13
N TYR A 177 -7.76 -3.78 20.84
CA TYR A 177 -8.86 -3.43 19.94
C TYR A 177 -8.30 -3.08 18.56
N THR A 178 -8.72 -3.81 17.53
CA THR A 178 -8.23 -3.68 16.15
C THR A 178 -9.38 -3.32 15.23
N LEU A 179 -9.36 -2.11 14.67
CA LEU A 179 -10.28 -1.68 13.62
C LEU A 179 -9.73 -2.14 12.27
N SER A 180 -10.56 -2.75 11.42
CA SER A 180 -10.13 -3.32 10.14
C SER A 180 -11.15 -3.07 9.03
N TYR A 181 -10.68 -2.66 7.86
CA TYR A 181 -11.47 -2.42 6.65
C TYR A 181 -10.59 -2.53 5.40
N GLY A 182 -11.21 -2.76 4.25
CA GLY A 182 -10.52 -2.84 2.96
C GLY A 182 -10.28 -1.46 2.32
N ILE A 183 -9.19 -1.33 1.57
CA ILE A 183 -8.93 -0.17 0.71
C ILE A 183 -8.39 -0.63 -0.64
N VAL A 184 -8.60 0.18 -1.67
CA VAL A 184 -7.98 0.04 -2.99
C VAL A 184 -7.36 1.36 -3.46
N PRO A 185 -6.33 1.33 -4.32
CA PRO A 185 -5.79 2.54 -4.95
C PRO A 185 -6.86 3.29 -5.77
N THR A 186 -6.86 4.62 -5.66
CA THR A 186 -7.70 5.51 -6.48
C THR A 186 -7.13 5.72 -7.88
N ASP A 187 -7.91 6.31 -8.79
CA ASP A 187 -7.40 6.74 -10.08
C ASP A 187 -6.25 7.76 -9.97
N SER A 188 -6.24 8.62 -8.94
CA SER A 188 -5.13 9.51 -8.65
C SER A 188 -3.82 8.75 -8.34
N ALA A 189 -3.91 7.60 -7.65
CA ALA A 189 -2.76 6.75 -7.43
C ALA A 189 -2.18 6.22 -8.75
N TYR A 190 -3.04 5.73 -9.65
CA TYR A 190 -2.62 5.28 -10.98
C TYR A 190 -2.05 6.43 -11.84
N ALA A 191 -2.63 7.63 -11.77
CA ALA A 191 -2.19 8.78 -12.55
C ALA A 191 -0.82 9.32 -12.10
N ARG A 192 -0.48 9.16 -10.81
CA ARG A 192 0.80 9.62 -10.24
C ARG A 192 1.94 8.61 -10.42
N VAL A 193 1.66 7.40 -10.89
CA VAL A 193 2.70 6.41 -11.20
C VAL A 193 3.64 6.98 -12.26
N ASN A 194 4.88 7.22 -11.84
CA ASN A 194 5.97 7.52 -12.76
C ASN A 194 6.69 6.20 -13.07
N THR A 195 6.42 5.63 -14.25
CA THR A 195 7.07 4.40 -14.70
C THR A 195 8.49 4.72 -15.12
N VAL A 196 9.47 4.16 -14.42
CA VAL A 196 10.88 4.17 -14.81
C VAL A 196 11.29 2.76 -15.22
N ASP A 197 12.36 2.64 -16.00
CA ASP A 197 12.94 1.34 -16.28
C ASP A 197 13.37 0.69 -14.95
N GLY A 198 12.67 -0.37 -14.53
CA GLY A 198 12.82 -0.98 -13.21
C GLY A 198 11.59 -0.91 -12.28
N GLY A 199 10.52 -0.20 -12.63
CA GLY A 199 9.23 -0.25 -11.93
C GLY A 199 8.56 1.10 -11.67
N ILE A 200 7.73 1.13 -10.62
CA ILE A 200 7.01 2.33 -10.18
C ILE A 200 7.86 3.09 -9.18
N ASN A 201 8.10 4.38 -9.42
CA ASN A 201 8.72 5.24 -8.43
C ASN A 201 7.66 5.83 -7.48
N TYR A 202 7.85 5.66 -6.17
CA TYR A 202 6.99 6.18 -5.13
C TYR A 202 7.71 7.28 -4.34
N ASP A 203 6.96 8.24 -3.82
CA ASP A 203 7.48 9.38 -3.05
C ASP A 203 7.41 9.18 -1.54
N ALA A 204 6.80 8.10 -1.07
CA ALA A 204 6.72 7.75 0.34
C ALA A 204 7.21 6.33 0.62
N THR A 205 7.59 6.11 1.88
CA THR A 205 7.94 4.81 2.46
C THR A 205 7.05 4.61 3.67
N GLY A 206 6.49 3.41 3.83
CA GLY A 206 5.66 3.09 4.99
C GLY A 206 6.45 3.15 6.29
N ASP A 207 5.80 3.70 7.32
CA ASP A 207 6.41 3.87 8.64
C ASP A 207 6.67 2.51 9.32
N ALA A 208 7.56 2.48 10.30
CA ALA A 208 7.78 1.26 11.09
C ALA A 208 6.49 0.85 11.82
N GLY A 209 6.19 -0.45 11.85
CA GLY A 209 5.02 -0.99 12.55
C GLY A 209 3.72 -1.00 11.76
N THR A 210 3.71 -0.61 10.48
CA THR A 210 2.50 -0.60 9.62
C THR A 210 2.25 -1.94 8.89
N GLY A 211 2.84 -3.03 9.36
CA GLY A 211 2.70 -4.37 8.78
C GLY A 211 3.67 -4.66 7.63
N THR A 212 3.70 -5.92 7.18
CA THR A 212 4.73 -6.44 6.25
C THR A 212 4.58 -5.95 4.81
N THR A 213 3.41 -5.46 4.42
CA THR A 213 3.13 -4.90 3.08
C THR A 213 3.46 -3.42 2.97
N SER A 214 3.68 -2.74 4.10
CA SER A 214 3.93 -1.30 4.14
C SER A 214 5.26 -0.91 4.79
N ALA A 215 5.60 -1.47 5.95
CA ALA A 215 6.74 -0.99 6.74
C ALA A 215 8.05 -1.09 5.96
N GLY A 216 8.73 0.06 5.79
CA GLY A 216 9.99 0.16 5.04
C GLY A 216 9.85 -0.06 3.52
N LYS A 217 8.64 -0.22 3.00
CA LYS A 217 8.39 -0.41 1.56
C LYS A 217 7.99 0.91 0.91
N PRO A 218 8.40 1.14 -0.35
CA PRO A 218 7.93 2.28 -1.11
C PRO A 218 6.44 2.11 -1.46
N GLY A 219 5.70 3.21 -1.52
CA GLY A 219 4.28 3.22 -1.88
C GLY A 219 3.66 4.62 -1.72
N PHE A 220 2.37 4.76 -2.05
CA PHE A 220 1.61 5.97 -1.74
C PHE A 220 1.05 5.87 -0.32
N ARG A 221 1.09 6.95 0.46
CA ARG A 221 0.48 6.96 1.81
C ARG A 221 -0.98 6.53 1.72
N SER A 222 -1.42 5.57 2.54
CA SER A 222 -2.81 5.10 2.51
C SER A 222 -3.76 6.00 3.31
N ASN A 223 -3.23 6.66 4.34
CA ASN A 223 -3.96 7.62 5.16
C ASN A 223 -3.29 8.99 5.12
N ALA A 224 -4.10 10.04 5.14
CA ALA A 224 -3.66 11.40 5.35
C ALA A 224 -3.43 11.67 6.84
N SER A 225 -4.28 11.11 7.70
CA SER A 225 -4.10 11.13 9.16
C SER A 225 -4.82 9.97 9.81
N ALA A 226 -4.28 9.48 10.93
CA ALA A 226 -4.96 8.50 11.76
C ALA A 226 -4.62 8.78 13.23
N GLN A 227 -5.63 8.74 14.11
CA GLN A 227 -5.43 9.01 15.53
C GLN A 227 -6.47 8.31 16.41
N VAL A 228 -6.07 8.06 17.66
CA VAL A 228 -6.98 7.69 18.75
C VAL A 228 -7.09 8.85 19.73
N CYS A 229 -8.29 9.19 20.16
CA CYS A 229 -8.54 10.09 21.28
C CYS A 229 -9.22 9.33 22.40
N TYR A 230 -8.85 9.61 23.64
CA TYR A 230 -9.32 8.91 24.82
C TYR A 230 -9.34 9.83 26.04
N THR A 231 -10.08 9.42 27.07
CA THR A 231 -10.02 10.00 28.41
C THR A 231 -9.40 8.99 29.36
N PHE A 232 -8.41 9.46 30.11
CA PHE A 232 -7.74 8.70 31.16
C PHE A 232 -7.57 9.61 32.37
N ASP A 233 -7.97 9.14 33.55
CA ASP A 233 -7.91 9.91 34.79
C ASP A 233 -8.49 11.34 34.66
N LYS A 234 -9.68 11.42 34.03
CA LYS A 234 -10.42 12.67 33.73
C LYS A 234 -9.70 13.67 32.80
N GLN A 235 -8.56 13.29 32.22
CA GLN A 235 -7.85 14.06 31.22
C GLN A 235 -8.04 13.45 29.83
N SER A 236 -8.41 14.28 28.86
CA SER A 236 -8.54 13.85 27.48
C SER A 236 -7.24 14.09 26.71
N ALA A 237 -6.82 13.11 25.92
CA ALA A 237 -5.64 13.18 25.08
C ALA A 237 -5.89 12.48 23.74
N CYS A 238 -5.04 12.76 22.77
CA CYS A 238 -5.01 12.05 21.49
C CYS A 238 -3.59 11.59 21.16
N ALA A 239 -3.48 10.45 20.47
CA ALA A 239 -2.24 9.91 19.95
C ALA A 239 -2.40 9.60 18.46
N ALA A 240 -1.42 10.01 17.66
CA ALA A 240 -1.38 9.71 16.23
C ALA A 240 -0.88 8.28 15.97
N TYR A 241 -1.45 7.63 14.95
CA TYR A 241 -0.95 6.38 14.41
C TYR A 241 0.12 6.64 13.35
N GLN A 242 0.91 5.60 13.08
CA GLN A 242 1.87 5.58 11.98
C GLN A 242 1.14 5.57 10.63
N HIS A 243 1.83 6.02 9.58
CA HIS A 243 1.28 6.13 8.24
C HIS A 243 1.68 4.95 7.36
N PRO A 244 0.75 4.05 6.98
CA PRO A 244 1.03 3.00 6.02
C PRO A 244 1.19 3.56 4.60
N VAL A 245 1.64 2.70 3.70
CA VAL A 245 1.62 2.92 2.25
C VAL A 245 0.92 1.77 1.55
N LEU A 246 0.30 2.07 0.42
CA LEU A 246 -0.26 1.11 -0.53
C LEU A 246 0.53 1.16 -1.84
N GLN A 247 0.68 0.00 -2.48
CA GLN A 247 1.25 -0.11 -3.81
C GLN A 247 0.17 -0.30 -4.85
N VAL A 248 0.49 0.11 -6.07
CA VAL A 248 -0.36 -0.05 -7.24
C VAL A 248 0.14 -1.28 -7.99
N PRO A 249 -0.72 -2.28 -8.29
CA PRO A 249 -0.33 -3.40 -9.14
C PRO A 249 0.21 -2.89 -10.49
N SER A 250 1.12 -3.65 -11.09
CA SER A 250 1.65 -3.40 -12.43
C SER A 250 1.79 -4.71 -13.20
N ALA A 251 2.04 -4.62 -14.51
CA ALA A 251 2.32 -5.75 -15.38
C ALA A 251 3.78 -5.74 -15.86
N ASN A 252 4.23 -6.91 -16.30
CA ASN A 252 5.45 -7.11 -17.06
C ASN A 252 5.09 -7.42 -18.52
N VAL A 253 5.92 -6.95 -19.45
CA VAL A 253 5.86 -7.35 -20.86
C VAL A 253 7.23 -7.94 -21.23
N VAL A 254 7.25 -9.25 -21.48
CA VAL A 254 8.44 -9.97 -21.92
C VAL A 254 8.49 -9.95 -23.43
N VAL A 255 9.60 -9.48 -23.99
CA VAL A 255 9.88 -9.48 -25.42
C VAL A 255 10.95 -10.52 -25.70
N THR A 256 10.63 -11.49 -26.55
CA THR A 256 11.58 -12.53 -26.98
C THR A 256 11.86 -12.38 -28.47
N LYS A 257 13.15 -12.37 -28.82
CA LYS A 257 13.63 -12.25 -30.19
C LYS A 257 14.31 -13.53 -30.64
N HIS A 258 13.77 -14.11 -31.70
CA HIS A 258 14.28 -15.31 -32.35
C HIS A 258 15.03 -14.98 -33.65
N TRP A 259 16.05 -15.79 -33.96
CA TRP A 259 16.91 -15.64 -35.14
C TRP A 259 16.91 -16.91 -35.99
N GLU A 260 16.58 -16.78 -37.27
CA GLU A 260 16.64 -17.86 -38.27
C GLU A 260 17.76 -17.57 -39.28
N GLY A 261 18.58 -18.59 -39.60
CA GLY A 261 19.72 -18.44 -40.52
C GLY A 261 21.01 -17.91 -39.86
N GLY A 262 21.04 -17.81 -38.53
CA GLY A 262 22.22 -17.49 -37.72
C GLY A 262 22.12 -16.16 -36.98
N MET A 263 22.85 -16.07 -35.87
CA MET A 263 22.87 -14.90 -34.99
C MET A 263 23.41 -13.63 -35.68
N PRO A 264 22.94 -12.44 -35.26
CA PRO A 264 23.54 -11.18 -35.66
C PRO A 264 25.04 -11.13 -35.34
N ALA A 265 25.78 -10.29 -36.06
CA ALA A 265 27.18 -10.06 -35.73
C ALA A 265 27.29 -9.36 -34.36
N SER A 266 28.37 -9.68 -33.61
CA SER A 266 28.65 -9.05 -32.33
C SER A 266 28.67 -7.51 -32.45
N GLY A 267 28.15 -6.83 -31.43
CA GLY A 267 27.96 -5.38 -31.40
C GLY A 267 26.76 -4.85 -32.18
N THR A 268 25.95 -5.72 -32.79
CA THR A 268 24.68 -5.31 -33.43
C THR A 268 23.61 -5.05 -32.35
N THR A 269 22.84 -3.98 -32.54
CA THR A 269 21.68 -3.70 -31.69
C THR A 269 20.38 -3.73 -32.49
N LEU A 270 19.27 -4.04 -31.80
CA LEU A 270 17.92 -4.03 -32.35
C LEU A 270 17.02 -3.18 -31.47
N ARG A 271 16.44 -2.13 -32.04
CA ARG A 271 15.49 -1.27 -31.34
C ARG A 271 14.14 -1.98 -31.15
N ILE A 272 13.70 -2.09 -29.90
CA ILE A 272 12.32 -2.44 -29.53
C ILE A 272 11.69 -1.22 -28.87
N ASP A 273 10.53 -0.79 -29.38
CA ASP A 273 9.75 0.30 -28.81
C ASP A 273 8.42 -0.24 -28.26
N PHE A 274 8.07 0.20 -27.06
CA PHE A 274 6.79 -0.05 -26.41
C PHE A 274 5.91 1.19 -26.59
N MET A 275 4.99 1.12 -27.55
CA MET A 275 4.22 2.26 -28.04
C MET A 275 2.86 2.37 -27.36
N GLN A 276 2.41 3.60 -27.09
CA GLN A 276 1.05 3.92 -26.67
C GLN A 276 0.59 5.22 -27.33
N GLY A 277 -0.60 5.22 -27.94
CA GLY A 277 -1.15 6.41 -28.59
C GLY A 277 -0.26 6.99 -29.71
N GLY A 278 0.54 6.14 -30.36
CA GLY A 278 1.45 6.54 -31.43
C GLY A 278 2.82 7.07 -30.98
N ALA A 279 3.11 7.13 -29.67
CA ALA A 279 4.40 7.53 -29.13
C ALA A 279 5.10 6.39 -28.38
N SER A 280 6.43 6.34 -28.44
CA SER A 280 7.23 5.40 -27.65
C SER A 280 7.18 5.83 -26.17
N LYS A 281 6.71 4.93 -25.31
CA LYS A 281 6.66 5.13 -23.85
C LYS A 281 7.91 4.60 -23.18
N LEU A 282 8.36 3.43 -23.63
CA LEU A 282 9.59 2.77 -23.21
C LEU A 282 10.24 2.22 -24.46
N GLY A 283 11.55 2.00 -24.41
CA GLY A 283 12.19 1.21 -25.45
C GLY A 283 13.58 0.77 -25.03
N LYS A 284 14.02 -0.31 -25.68
CA LYS A 284 15.27 -1.00 -25.38
C LYS A 284 15.97 -1.27 -26.70
N ASP A 285 17.28 -1.04 -26.71
CA ASP A 285 18.14 -1.55 -27.76
C ASP A 285 18.63 -2.92 -27.28
N LEU A 286 18.06 -3.99 -27.85
CA LEU A 286 18.49 -5.36 -27.59
C LEU A 286 19.86 -5.61 -28.21
N SER A 287 20.68 -6.41 -27.54
CA SER A 287 22.02 -6.78 -28.00
C SER A 287 22.39 -8.19 -27.53
N GLU A 288 23.62 -8.61 -27.80
CA GLU A 288 24.18 -9.88 -27.29
C GLU A 288 24.18 -9.97 -25.74
N ASP A 289 24.18 -8.83 -25.03
CA ASP A 289 24.06 -8.80 -23.56
C ASP A 289 22.68 -9.29 -23.06
N ASP A 290 21.67 -9.27 -23.93
CA ASP A 290 20.31 -9.73 -23.65
C ASP A 290 20.09 -11.19 -24.11
N GLU A 291 21.15 -11.89 -24.52
CA GLU A 291 21.09 -13.27 -25.02
C GLU A 291 20.86 -14.31 -23.92
N LEU A 292 19.85 -15.14 -24.14
CA LEU A 292 19.58 -16.34 -23.36
C LEU A 292 20.47 -17.50 -23.84
N PRO A 293 20.71 -18.53 -23.01
CA PRO A 293 21.44 -19.73 -23.42
C PRO A 293 20.86 -20.47 -24.66
N THR A 294 19.61 -20.19 -25.03
CA THR A 294 18.94 -20.69 -26.23
C THR A 294 19.37 -19.98 -27.51
N GLY A 295 20.13 -18.88 -27.42
CA GLY A 295 20.49 -18.00 -28.54
C GLY A 295 19.42 -16.95 -28.87
N GLU A 296 18.36 -16.84 -28.07
CA GLU A 296 17.33 -15.81 -28.22
C GLU A 296 17.72 -14.56 -27.44
N TRP A 297 17.36 -13.37 -27.93
CA TRP A 297 17.49 -12.16 -27.11
C TRP A 297 16.18 -11.92 -26.35
N GLN A 298 16.26 -11.57 -25.06
CA GLN A 298 15.06 -11.34 -24.26
C GLN A 298 15.19 -10.11 -23.37
N TYR A 299 14.10 -9.34 -23.28
CA TYR A 299 13.98 -8.22 -22.35
C TYR A 299 12.61 -8.19 -21.69
N THR A 300 12.53 -7.67 -20.46
CA THR A 300 11.27 -7.49 -19.74
C THR A 300 11.05 -6.03 -19.41
N PHE A 301 10.05 -5.40 -20.03
CA PHE A 301 9.53 -4.12 -19.57
C PHE A 301 8.73 -4.34 -18.28
N ARG A 302 9.14 -3.67 -17.20
CA ARG A 302 8.53 -3.80 -15.87
C ARG A 302 7.72 -2.56 -15.51
N GLY A 303 6.74 -2.71 -14.61
CA GLY A 303 5.99 -1.56 -14.09
C GLY A 303 4.96 -1.01 -15.08
N VAL A 304 4.54 -1.79 -16.07
CA VAL A 304 3.62 -1.34 -17.11
C VAL A 304 2.20 -1.21 -16.54
N MET A 305 1.57 -0.06 -16.78
CA MET A 305 0.19 0.22 -16.34
C MET A 305 -0.83 -0.34 -17.33
N ALA A 306 -2.08 -0.52 -16.87
CA ALA A 306 -3.19 -0.91 -17.73
C ALA A 306 -3.35 0.04 -18.94
N GLY A 307 -3.69 -0.54 -20.08
CA GLY A 307 -3.85 0.18 -21.33
C GLY A 307 -3.58 -0.70 -22.55
N ASP A 308 -3.85 -0.15 -23.72
CA ASP A 308 -3.53 -0.77 -25.00
C ASP A 308 -2.19 -0.24 -25.51
N TYR A 309 -1.31 -1.18 -25.84
CA TYR A 309 0.05 -0.91 -26.30
C TYR A 309 0.34 -1.67 -27.58
N THR A 310 1.42 -1.28 -28.24
CA THR A 310 2.00 -2.03 -29.35
C THR A 310 3.49 -2.13 -29.15
N VAL A 311 4.01 -3.35 -29.05
CA VAL A 311 5.46 -3.59 -29.10
C VAL A 311 5.85 -3.55 -30.57
N THR A 312 6.80 -2.71 -30.96
CA THR A 312 7.30 -2.61 -32.33
C THR A 312 8.77 -2.93 -32.39
N GLU A 313 9.16 -3.71 -33.40
CA GLU A 313 10.54 -4.01 -33.73
C GLU A 313 11.04 -3.07 -34.85
N GLY A 314 12.22 -2.50 -34.67
CA GLY A 314 12.93 -1.74 -35.69
C GLY A 314 13.58 -2.62 -36.76
N ASN A 315 14.14 -1.99 -37.79
CA ASN A 315 14.88 -2.73 -38.82
C ASN A 315 16.28 -3.09 -38.33
N ILE A 316 16.78 -4.25 -38.74
CA ILE A 316 18.16 -4.70 -38.52
C ILE A 316 18.81 -5.12 -39.83
N ALA A 317 20.04 -4.68 -40.06
CA ALA A 317 20.72 -4.90 -41.33
C ALA A 317 21.00 -6.39 -41.58
N GLY A 318 20.68 -6.85 -42.79
CA GLY A 318 20.91 -8.24 -43.21
C GLY A 318 19.87 -9.25 -42.72
N TYR A 319 18.74 -8.78 -42.18
CA TYR A 319 17.60 -9.62 -41.83
C TYR A 319 16.28 -8.96 -42.24
N HIS A 320 15.25 -9.79 -42.41
CA HIS A 320 13.87 -9.33 -42.54
C HIS A 320 12.97 -10.02 -41.50
N ALA A 321 11.91 -9.32 -41.09
CA ALA A 321 10.92 -9.86 -40.18
C ALA A 321 10.14 -11.01 -40.83
N LYS A 322 10.10 -12.16 -40.16
CA LYS A 322 9.37 -13.33 -40.62
C LYS A 322 7.88 -13.00 -40.73
N GLY A 323 7.31 -13.22 -41.92
CA GLY A 323 5.90 -12.91 -42.19
C GLY A 323 5.54 -11.42 -42.09
N ASN A 324 6.53 -10.52 -42.18
CA ASN A 324 6.36 -9.07 -42.01
C ASN A 324 5.79 -8.66 -40.63
N VAL A 325 5.94 -9.50 -39.60
CA VAL A 325 5.50 -9.19 -38.24
C VAL A 325 6.53 -8.28 -37.58
N THR A 326 6.25 -6.98 -37.59
CA THR A 326 7.09 -5.94 -36.97
C THR A 326 6.40 -5.29 -35.77
N SER A 327 5.16 -5.70 -35.46
CA SER A 327 4.38 -5.16 -34.34
C SER A 327 3.50 -6.21 -33.69
N VAL A 328 3.41 -6.21 -32.36
CA VAL A 328 2.53 -7.08 -31.57
C VAL A 328 1.66 -6.20 -30.65
N PRO A 329 0.32 -6.25 -30.76
CA PRO A 329 -0.58 -5.54 -29.85
C PRO A 329 -0.62 -6.23 -28.47
N ILE A 330 -0.61 -5.44 -27.40
CA ILE A 330 -0.70 -5.90 -26.02
C ILE A 330 -1.79 -5.09 -25.30
N SER A 331 -2.82 -5.77 -24.81
CA SER A 331 -3.90 -5.15 -24.02
C SER A 331 -3.78 -5.60 -22.57
N ILE A 332 -3.45 -4.65 -21.68
CA ILE A 332 -3.24 -4.89 -20.26
C ILE A 332 -4.45 -4.36 -19.49
N THR A 333 -5.09 -5.20 -18.68
CA THR A 333 -6.25 -4.79 -17.90
C THR A 333 -5.92 -4.68 -16.42
N ARG A 334 -6.59 -3.76 -15.71
CA ARG A 334 -6.49 -3.69 -14.24
C ARG A 334 -6.92 -5.02 -13.59
N ALA A 335 -7.94 -5.69 -14.16
CA ALA A 335 -8.44 -6.95 -13.62
C ALA A 335 -7.36 -8.05 -13.63
N ASP A 336 -6.61 -8.18 -14.72
CA ASP A 336 -5.50 -9.15 -14.80
C ASP A 336 -4.40 -8.83 -13.78
N MET A 337 -4.06 -7.54 -13.65
CA MET A 337 -3.06 -7.06 -12.71
C MET A 337 -3.46 -7.38 -11.25
N TRP A 338 -4.72 -7.14 -10.88
CA TRP A 338 -5.24 -7.50 -9.56
C TRP A 338 -5.31 -9.01 -9.34
N SER A 339 -5.77 -9.78 -10.34
CA SER A 339 -5.82 -11.24 -10.22
C SER A 339 -4.45 -11.87 -10.00
N ALA A 340 -3.39 -11.30 -10.60
CA ALA A 340 -2.02 -11.70 -10.33
C ALA A 340 -1.54 -11.23 -8.95
N PHE A 341 -1.81 -9.96 -8.61
CA PHE A 341 -1.39 -9.36 -7.34
C PHE A 341 -1.96 -10.12 -6.13
N ASP A 342 -3.24 -10.51 -6.16
CA ASP A 342 -3.90 -11.27 -5.10
C ASP A 342 -3.27 -12.66 -4.87
N LYS A 343 -2.59 -13.19 -5.89
CA LYS A 343 -1.82 -14.45 -5.81
C LYS A 343 -0.36 -14.24 -5.43
N GLY A 344 0.06 -13.00 -5.14
CA GLY A 344 1.46 -12.64 -4.91
C GLY A 344 2.31 -12.67 -6.18
N GLN A 345 1.70 -12.50 -7.35
CA GLN A 345 2.34 -12.54 -8.67
C GLN A 345 2.24 -11.19 -9.39
N THR A 346 2.99 -11.05 -10.50
CA THR A 346 2.89 -9.92 -11.43
C THR A 346 2.30 -10.42 -12.74
N ALA A 347 1.25 -9.76 -13.23
CA ALA A 347 0.67 -10.09 -14.54
C ALA A 347 1.76 -9.97 -15.62
N THR A 348 1.91 -10.99 -16.45
CA THR A 348 2.99 -11.05 -17.45
C THR A 348 2.38 -11.31 -18.82
N TYR A 349 2.76 -10.47 -19.78
CA TYR A 349 2.36 -10.55 -21.18
C TYR A 349 3.61 -10.80 -22.03
N GLU A 350 3.43 -11.42 -23.19
CA GLU A 350 4.53 -11.83 -24.06
C GLU A 350 4.37 -11.25 -25.46
N ALA A 351 5.48 -10.80 -26.04
CA ALA A 351 5.60 -10.44 -27.44
C ALA A 351 6.82 -11.15 -28.04
N SER A 352 6.63 -11.80 -29.18
CA SER A 352 7.71 -12.53 -29.84
C SER A 352 7.90 -12.07 -31.26
N PHE A 353 9.17 -11.90 -31.65
CA PHE A 353 9.56 -11.52 -33.00
C PHE A 353 10.56 -12.52 -33.56
N THR A 354 10.48 -12.81 -34.86
CA THR A 354 11.42 -13.70 -35.53
C THR A 354 12.01 -13.00 -36.75
N ASN A 355 13.35 -12.92 -36.84
CA ASN A 355 14.04 -12.40 -38.01
C ASN A 355 14.75 -13.51 -38.76
N VAL A 356 14.65 -13.48 -40.09
CA VAL A 356 15.31 -14.43 -40.99
C VAL A 356 16.46 -13.71 -41.68
N LYS A 357 17.66 -14.31 -41.62
CA LYS A 357 18.86 -13.78 -42.25
C LYS A 357 18.68 -13.72 -43.77
N GLU A 358 18.99 -12.57 -44.35
CA GLU A 358 19.00 -12.39 -45.79
C GLU A 358 20.20 -13.13 -46.39
N THR A 359 19.94 -14.11 -47.23
CA THR A 359 20.98 -14.80 -48.00
C THR A 359 21.16 -14.11 -49.34
N VAL A 360 22.29 -13.42 -49.52
CA VAL A 360 22.69 -12.95 -50.86
C VAL A 360 23.23 -14.15 -51.63
N ALA A 361 22.42 -14.69 -52.55
CA ALA A 361 22.90 -15.68 -53.49
C ALA A 361 23.88 -15.02 -54.48
N VAL A 362 25.18 -15.22 -54.27
CA VAL A 362 26.17 -14.95 -55.31
C VAL A 362 26.04 -16.10 -56.30
N LEU A 363 25.31 -15.88 -57.39
CA LEU A 363 25.38 -16.75 -58.56
C LEU A 363 26.85 -16.77 -59.02
N PRO A 364 27.52 -17.94 -59.10
CA PRO A 364 28.79 -18.00 -59.79
C PRO A 364 28.50 -17.66 -61.25
N LEU A 365 28.90 -16.46 -61.66
CA LEU A 365 28.90 -16.06 -63.06
C LEU A 365 29.95 -16.93 -63.76
N SER A 366 29.56 -18.10 -64.26
CA SER A 366 30.42 -18.89 -65.13
C SER A 366 30.53 -18.17 -66.47
N GLY A 367 31.57 -17.34 -66.58
CA GLY A 367 32.22 -16.96 -67.83
C GLY A 367 31.51 -15.94 -68.72
N ALA A 368 31.87 -14.66 -68.59
CA ALA A 368 32.45 -13.82 -69.65
C ALA A 368 32.41 -12.31 -69.28
N SER A 369 33.59 -11.70 -69.30
CA SER A 369 33.96 -10.27 -69.44
C SER A 369 32.99 -9.15 -69.00
N GLU A 370 33.51 -8.34 -68.07
CA GLU A 370 33.36 -6.88 -67.89
C GLU A 370 31.94 -6.26 -67.88
N GLY A 371 31.53 -5.81 -66.69
CA GLY A 371 30.40 -4.89 -66.50
C GLY A 371 29.67 -5.16 -65.20
N ARG A 372 30.02 -4.45 -64.11
CA ARG A 372 29.30 -4.55 -62.83
C ARG A 372 27.93 -3.86 -62.96
N THR A 373 26.88 -4.65 -63.11
CA THR A 373 25.49 -4.20 -62.92
C THR A 373 24.89 -4.98 -61.76
N TRP A 374 24.57 -4.30 -60.67
CA TRP A 374 23.92 -4.90 -59.50
C TRP A 374 22.45 -5.15 -59.82
N LEU A 375 22.04 -6.42 -59.87
CA LEU A 375 20.62 -6.77 -59.93
C LEU A 375 20.10 -6.95 -58.50
N VAL A 376 19.38 -5.96 -57.98
CA VAL A 376 18.56 -6.13 -56.77
C VAL A 376 17.34 -6.94 -57.18
N VAL A 377 17.27 -8.21 -56.75
CA VAL A 377 16.08 -9.03 -56.95
C VAL A 377 15.06 -8.64 -55.87
N ALA A 378 14.27 -7.60 -56.16
CA ALA A 378 12.99 -7.41 -55.51
C ALA A 378 12.02 -8.45 -56.08
N GLY A 379 11.45 -9.29 -55.22
CA GLY A 379 10.43 -10.27 -55.62
C GLY A 379 9.25 -9.57 -56.28
N VAL A 380 9.07 -9.80 -57.58
CA VAL A 380 7.86 -9.44 -58.31
C VAL A 380 7.35 -10.70 -58.99
N THR A 381 6.21 -11.19 -58.50
CA THR A 381 5.29 -12.04 -59.24
C THR A 381 4.91 -11.36 -60.54
N ALA A 382 5.34 -11.90 -61.68
CA ALA A 382 4.87 -11.48 -63.00
C ALA A 382 4.57 -12.69 -63.89
N LEU A 383 3.29 -13.04 -63.92
CA LEU A 383 2.62 -13.65 -65.06
C LEU A 383 2.72 -12.69 -66.27
N VAL A 384 2.93 -13.23 -67.47
CA VAL A 384 2.45 -12.78 -68.81
C VAL A 384 3.52 -12.92 -69.92
N LEU A 385 3.23 -13.89 -70.80
CA LEU A 385 3.35 -13.97 -72.27
C LEU A 385 4.60 -13.40 -72.99
N LEU A 386 5.28 -14.30 -73.72
CA LEU A 386 5.88 -13.95 -75.01
C LEU A 386 5.53 -15.01 -76.07
N LEU A 387 4.85 -14.55 -77.13
CA LEU A 387 4.48 -15.26 -78.36
C LEU A 387 5.58 -15.08 -79.42
N ALA A 388 5.88 -16.17 -80.13
CA ALA A 388 6.39 -16.32 -81.52
C ALA A 388 7.34 -17.53 -81.52
N GLY A 389 7.17 -18.62 -82.28
CA GLY A 389 6.41 -18.89 -83.49
C GLY A 389 7.36 -19.65 -84.43
N ILE A 390 6.95 -20.81 -84.96
CA ILE A 390 7.20 -21.33 -86.33
C ILE A 390 6.79 -22.83 -86.46
N VAL A 391 5.70 -23.02 -87.21
CA VAL A 391 5.47 -23.96 -88.35
C VAL A 391 5.48 -25.50 -88.16
N GLY A 392 4.38 -26.11 -88.64
CA GLY A 392 4.29 -27.49 -89.17
C GLY A 392 2.89 -28.11 -89.03
N LEU A 393 1.89 -27.71 -89.84
CA LEU A 393 1.38 -28.41 -91.04
C LEU A 393 0.33 -29.53 -90.77
N ALA A 394 -0.76 -29.50 -91.58
CA ALA A 394 -1.78 -30.54 -91.88
C ALA A 394 -2.98 -30.65 -90.91
N LEU A 395 -4.26 -30.84 -91.30
CA LEU A 395 -5.06 -30.77 -92.55
C LEU A 395 -6.50 -31.18 -92.13
N ILE A 396 -7.54 -30.64 -92.79
CA ILE A 396 -8.94 -31.17 -92.88
C ILE A 396 -9.81 -30.99 -91.61
N GLY A 397 -11.05 -30.50 -91.60
CA GLY A 397 -11.99 -30.07 -92.64
C GLY A 397 -13.43 -30.20 -92.11
N ARG A 398 -14.32 -29.24 -92.46
CA ARG A 398 -15.81 -29.27 -92.39
C ARG A 398 -16.43 -29.42 -90.97
N GLY A 399 -17.56 -28.81 -90.63
CA GLY A 399 -18.57 -28.05 -91.35
C GLY A 399 -19.68 -27.65 -90.37
N ARG A 400 -20.26 -26.48 -90.61
CA ARG A 400 -21.47 -25.88 -90.02
C ARG A 400 -22.76 -26.63 -90.47
N PRO A 401 -23.97 -26.34 -89.96
CA PRO A 401 -24.64 -25.02 -89.93
C PRO A 401 -24.50 -24.24 -88.63
#